data_AF-A0A850GYB0-F1
#
_entry.id   AF-A0A850GYB0-F1
#
_cell.length_a   1.000
_cell.length_b   1.000
_cell.length_c   1.000
_cell.angle_alpha   90.00
_cell.angle_beta   90.00
_cell.angle_gamma   90.00
#
_symmetry.space_group_name_H-M   'P 1'
#
loop_
_entity.id
_entity.type
_entity.pdbx_description
1 polymer ?
#
loop_
_entity_poly.entity_id
_entity_poly.type
_entity_poly.pdbx_seq_one_letter_code
_entity_poly.pdbx_strand_id
1 'polypeptide(L)'
;MRFHYTGEFSAACEQYDKASEAYSTFDDTGDDAAEREKECGDALTLAEGPFFDAKAYTPFEVLKKLDRAAERARDDFDIRDYYSLDAIRSDLDRLKRNEPSPSFALAFTLWRSAEQDHEDKCRNCDSESDISQASEDRAIKYRQLMQWPCATAGDFIAKQYVRLLGARGGCNSPEQCRNYTANPWDIDIEISEGEGAFDTIDKNTLYYDLDNCDVGMNLLAYGKLDFDAELWMEAADRLGQKVALQQQKDGRWDFWFSLEYDDEDEVSPRINRERDRLHRLLAWPGAERHKLVADEMRREWPQLVHVNPIGEAKLTLDEIDYSEEWTLEQLHAALEPLDAGQRQKVRDALRLTGDLKIIEAGALEAEGLVQ
;
A
#
# COMPACT_ATOMS: atom_id res chain seq x y z
N MET A 1 -23.15 -14.92 -4.03
CA MET A 1 -21.94 -14.95 -3.18
C MET A 1 -22.29 -14.17 -1.93
N ARG A 2 -22.38 -14.81 -0.75
CA ARG A 2 -22.50 -14.05 0.52
C ARG A 2 -21.07 -13.70 0.91
N PHE A 3 -20.68 -12.45 0.75
CA PHE A 3 -19.39 -11.99 1.28
C PHE A 3 -19.53 -12.00 2.80
N HIS A 4 -18.79 -12.89 3.46
CA HIS A 4 -18.78 -13.04 4.90
C HIS A 4 -17.81 -12.04 5.52
N TYR A 5 -18.01 -11.71 6.79
CA TYR A 5 -17.00 -11.04 7.60
C TYR A 5 -15.70 -11.87 7.58
N THR A 6 -14.56 -11.19 7.50
CA THR A 6 -13.25 -11.77 7.78
C THR A 6 -13.21 -12.30 9.21
N GLY A 7 -12.32 -13.25 9.49
CA GLY A 7 -12.21 -13.84 10.83
C GLY A 7 -11.82 -12.81 11.88
N GLU A 8 -10.91 -11.91 11.50
CA GLU A 8 -10.42 -10.80 12.32
C GLU A 8 -11.55 -9.81 12.64
N PHE A 9 -12.31 -9.38 11.64
CA PHE A 9 -13.44 -8.47 11.87
C PHE A 9 -14.57 -9.16 12.65
N SER A 10 -14.84 -10.44 12.40
CA SER A 10 -15.84 -11.20 13.15
C SER A 10 -15.50 -11.24 14.63
N ALA A 11 -14.23 -11.46 14.99
CA ALA A 11 -13.79 -11.49 16.38
C ALA A 11 -13.97 -10.11 17.07
N ALA A 12 -13.63 -9.03 16.38
CA ALA A 12 -13.83 -7.67 16.90
C ALA A 12 -15.32 -7.34 17.05
N CYS A 13 -16.14 -7.72 16.06
CA CYS A 13 -17.59 -7.54 16.07
C CYS A 13 -18.25 -8.33 17.21
N GLU A 14 -17.83 -9.57 17.47
CA GLU A 14 -18.35 -10.38 18.58
C GLU A 14 -18.01 -9.79 19.94
N GLN A 15 -16.81 -9.23 20.11
CA GLN A 15 -16.42 -8.56 21.34
C GLN A 15 -17.26 -7.31 21.59
N TYR A 16 -17.44 -6.48 20.55
CA TYR A 16 -18.29 -5.30 20.62
C TYR A 16 -19.75 -5.65 20.89
N ASP A 17 -20.32 -6.61 20.15
CA ASP A 17 -21.73 -6.99 20.28
C ASP A 17 -22.01 -7.55 21.69
N LYS A 18 -21.09 -8.33 22.27
CA LYS A 18 -21.19 -8.82 23.66
C LYS A 18 -21.15 -7.68 24.69
N ALA A 19 -20.24 -6.71 24.51
CA ALA A 19 -20.13 -5.58 25.43
C ALA A 19 -21.34 -4.64 25.34
N SER A 20 -21.84 -4.42 24.12
CA SER A 20 -23.05 -3.62 23.86
C SER A 20 -24.30 -4.29 24.43
N GLU A 21 -24.44 -5.62 24.28
CA GLU A 21 -25.56 -6.37 24.88
C GLU A 21 -25.52 -6.27 26.42
N ALA A 22 -24.35 -6.46 27.03
CA ALA A 22 -24.17 -6.32 28.48
C ALA A 22 -24.55 -4.91 28.97
N TYR A 23 -24.15 -3.87 28.25
CA TYR A 23 -24.51 -2.49 28.58
C TYR A 23 -26.00 -2.17 28.37
N SER A 24 -26.64 -2.77 27.37
CA SER A 24 -28.06 -2.51 27.10
C SER A 24 -29.04 -3.25 28.02
N THR A 25 -28.59 -4.33 28.66
CA THR A 25 -29.44 -5.27 29.41
C THR A 25 -29.17 -5.30 30.91
N PHE A 26 -28.20 -4.52 31.42
CA PHE A 26 -27.94 -4.51 32.86
C PHE A 26 -29.15 -3.95 33.61
N ASP A 27 -29.44 -4.58 34.75
CA ASP A 27 -30.51 -4.16 35.64
C ASP A 27 -30.03 -2.93 36.43
N ASP A 28 -30.66 -1.79 36.18
CA ASP A 28 -30.40 -0.52 36.87
C ASP A 28 -31.06 -0.46 38.25
N THR A 29 -31.73 -1.54 38.67
CA THR A 29 -32.38 -1.64 39.97
C THR A 29 -31.55 -2.46 40.95
N GLY A 30 -30.97 -1.80 41.96
CA GLY A 30 -30.25 -2.47 43.05
C GLY A 30 -29.18 -1.59 43.70
N ASP A 31 -28.66 -2.03 44.85
CA ASP A 31 -27.62 -1.30 45.60
C ASP A 31 -26.28 -1.22 44.82
N ASP A 32 -26.05 -2.10 43.83
CA ASP A 32 -24.83 -2.20 43.03
C ASP A 32 -24.97 -1.63 41.60
N ALA A 33 -26.09 -0.96 41.28
CA ALA A 33 -26.42 -0.53 39.91
C ALA A 33 -25.37 0.39 39.28
N ALA A 34 -24.84 1.35 40.05
CA ALA A 34 -23.83 2.29 39.58
C ALA A 34 -22.47 1.62 39.30
N GLU A 35 -22.12 0.57 40.05
CA GLU A 35 -20.87 -0.18 39.83
C GLU A 35 -20.98 -1.03 38.56
N ARG A 36 -22.12 -1.69 38.34
CA ARG A 36 -22.39 -2.45 37.11
C ARG A 36 -22.49 -1.59 35.86
N GLU A 37 -23.14 -0.43 35.96
CA GLU A 37 -23.21 0.54 34.85
C GLU A 37 -21.80 0.95 34.42
N LYS A 38 -20.94 1.26 35.40
CA LYS A 38 -19.54 1.61 35.14
C LYS A 38 -18.77 0.45 34.53
N GLU A 39 -18.86 -0.76 35.08
CA GLU A 39 -18.19 -1.96 34.54
C GLU A 39 -18.60 -2.24 33.09
N CYS A 40 -19.91 -2.17 32.79
CA CYS A 40 -20.41 -2.42 31.43
C CYS A 40 -20.02 -1.29 30.47
N GLY A 41 -20.03 -0.03 30.93
CA GLY A 41 -19.59 1.13 30.14
C GLY A 41 -18.09 1.09 29.83
N ASP A 42 -17.26 0.71 30.80
CA ASP A 42 -15.82 0.52 30.63
C ASP A 42 -15.54 -0.63 29.64
N ALA A 43 -16.29 -1.74 29.74
CA ALA A 43 -16.17 -2.86 28.81
C ALA A 43 -16.57 -2.50 27.37
N LEU A 44 -17.64 -1.71 27.19
CA LEU A 44 -18.08 -1.22 25.88
C LEU A 44 -17.03 -0.28 25.27
N THR A 45 -16.54 0.67 26.05
CA THR A 45 -15.48 1.61 25.62
C THR A 45 -14.20 0.87 25.22
N LEU A 46 -13.84 -0.19 25.97
CA LEU A 46 -12.68 -1.01 25.67
C LEU A 46 -12.84 -1.82 24.36
N ALA A 47 -14.06 -2.24 24.03
CA ALA A 47 -14.36 -2.98 22.81
C ALA A 47 -14.53 -2.08 21.56
N GLU A 48 -14.87 -0.80 21.76
CA GLU A 48 -15.12 0.18 20.69
C GLU A 48 -13.90 0.47 19.82
N GLY A 49 -12.78 0.84 20.45
CA GLY A 49 -11.53 1.11 19.73
C GLY A 49 -11.13 -0.05 18.82
N PRO A 50 -10.97 -1.28 19.35
CA PRO A 50 -10.65 -2.46 18.55
C PRO A 50 -11.63 -2.74 17.42
N PHE A 51 -12.94 -2.49 17.60
CA PHE A 51 -13.94 -2.67 16.54
C PHE A 51 -13.79 -1.66 15.40
N PHE A 52 -13.66 -0.37 15.72
CA PHE A 52 -13.49 0.66 14.69
C PHE A 52 -12.10 0.63 14.05
N ASP A 53 -11.08 0.19 14.77
CA ASP A 53 -9.71 0.02 14.26
C ASP A 53 -9.55 -1.25 13.41
N ALA A 54 -10.39 -2.28 13.63
CA ALA A 54 -10.35 -3.51 12.85
C ALA A 54 -10.64 -3.21 11.37
N LYS A 55 -9.65 -3.40 10.49
CA LYS A 55 -9.79 -3.10 9.06
C LYS A 55 -11.00 -3.81 8.44
N ALA A 56 -11.79 -3.07 7.67
CA ALA A 56 -12.86 -3.65 6.87
C ALA A 56 -12.35 -3.97 5.44
N TYR A 57 -12.50 -5.23 5.04
CA TYR A 57 -12.12 -5.79 3.74
C TYR A 57 -13.32 -6.04 2.83
N THR A 58 -14.54 -5.95 3.37
CA THR A 58 -15.79 -6.11 2.60
C THR A 58 -16.75 -4.93 2.81
N PRO A 59 -17.63 -4.65 1.84
CA PRO A 59 -18.67 -3.63 2.02
C PRO A 59 -19.59 -3.91 3.22
N PHE A 60 -19.82 -5.18 3.58
CA PHE A 60 -20.65 -5.54 4.72
C PHE A 60 -20.02 -5.16 6.06
N GLU A 61 -18.70 -5.29 6.18
CA GLU A 61 -17.96 -4.87 7.38
C GLU A 61 -18.01 -3.34 7.54
N VAL A 62 -17.87 -2.59 6.44
CA VAL A 62 -18.05 -1.13 6.44
C VAL A 62 -19.47 -0.74 6.83
N LEU A 63 -20.48 -1.39 6.26
CA LEU A 63 -21.88 -1.16 6.64
C LEU A 63 -22.11 -1.43 8.12
N LYS A 64 -21.55 -2.52 8.67
CA LYS A 64 -21.65 -2.85 10.09
C LYS A 64 -21.02 -1.76 10.96
N LYS A 65 -19.85 -1.22 10.58
CA LYS A 65 -19.24 -0.07 11.28
C LYS A 65 -20.13 1.18 11.21
N LEU A 66 -20.68 1.48 10.04
CA LEU A 66 -21.57 2.63 9.84
C LEU A 66 -22.85 2.51 10.66
N ASP A 67 -23.46 1.33 10.70
CA ASP A 67 -24.66 1.07 11.50
C ASP A 67 -24.39 1.30 12.99
N ARG A 68 -23.26 0.79 13.52
CA ARG A 68 -22.88 1.00 14.93
C ARG A 68 -22.53 2.45 15.24
N ALA A 69 -21.83 3.14 14.33
CA ALA A 69 -21.56 4.57 14.47
C ALA A 69 -22.86 5.40 14.49
N ALA A 70 -23.85 5.02 13.66
CA ALA A 70 -25.15 5.69 13.61
C ALA A 70 -26.02 5.41 14.85
N GLU A 71 -25.90 4.25 15.47
CA GLU A 71 -26.54 3.95 16.76
C GLU A 71 -25.96 4.83 17.87
N ARG A 72 -24.64 4.89 18.02
CA ARG A 72 -23.96 5.74 19.01
C ARG A 72 -24.29 7.23 18.86
N ALA A 73 -24.33 7.71 17.61
CA ALA A 73 -24.71 9.07 17.27
C ALA A 73 -26.12 9.50 17.75
N ARG A 74 -27.03 8.53 17.97
CA ARG A 74 -28.39 8.81 18.47
C ARG A 74 -28.44 8.93 19.98
N ASP A 75 -27.57 8.22 20.69
CA ASP A 75 -27.55 8.14 22.14
C ASP A 75 -26.66 9.23 22.77
N ASP A 76 -25.61 9.65 22.06
CA ASP A 76 -24.75 10.78 22.45
C ASP A 76 -24.61 11.76 21.28
N PHE A 77 -25.10 12.99 21.44
CA PHE A 77 -25.23 13.99 20.37
C PHE A 77 -23.89 14.65 19.98
N ASP A 78 -22.76 14.00 20.24
CA ASP A 78 -21.43 14.44 19.82
C ASP A 78 -20.78 13.40 18.91
N ILE A 79 -21.24 13.36 17.66
CA ILE A 79 -20.69 12.59 16.51
C ILE A 79 -19.22 12.98 16.21
N ARG A 80 -18.61 13.85 17.02
CA ARG A 80 -17.25 14.35 16.86
C ARG A 80 -16.18 13.44 17.43
N ASP A 81 -16.46 12.18 17.76
CA ASP A 81 -15.40 11.19 17.84
C ASP A 81 -14.88 10.89 16.42
N TYR A 82 -14.09 11.85 15.92
CA TYR A 82 -13.40 11.92 14.62
C TYR A 82 -12.69 10.61 14.27
N TYR A 83 -12.31 9.84 15.28
CA TYR A 83 -11.62 8.57 15.16
C TYR A 83 -12.41 7.53 14.34
N SER A 84 -13.74 7.45 14.52
CA SER A 84 -14.57 6.42 13.88
C SER A 84 -14.80 6.67 12.38
N LEU A 85 -14.98 7.93 11.98
CA LEU A 85 -15.28 8.30 10.59
C LEU A 85 -14.05 8.26 9.69
N ASP A 86 -12.88 8.64 10.20
CA ASP A 86 -11.63 8.57 9.43
C ASP A 86 -11.19 7.12 9.22
N ALA A 87 -11.40 6.23 10.21
CA ALA A 87 -11.21 4.79 10.03
C ALA A 87 -12.12 4.20 8.94
N ILE A 88 -13.41 4.57 8.95
CA ILE A 88 -14.37 4.15 7.90
C ILE A 88 -13.99 4.69 6.52
N ARG A 89 -13.52 5.94 6.41
CA ARG A 89 -13.03 6.51 5.15
C ARG A 89 -11.80 5.75 4.65
N SER A 90 -10.86 5.43 5.54
CA SER A 90 -9.71 4.60 5.20
C SER A 90 -10.13 3.23 4.67
N ASP A 91 -11.14 2.60 5.28
CA ASP A 91 -11.70 1.33 4.81
C ASP A 91 -12.36 1.46 3.42
N LEU A 92 -13.12 2.54 3.17
CA LEU A 92 -13.71 2.81 1.85
C LEU A 92 -12.65 2.99 0.76
N ASP A 93 -11.54 3.65 1.08
CA ASP A 93 -10.41 3.78 0.16
C ASP A 93 -9.73 2.44 -0.10
N ARG A 94 -9.58 1.57 0.91
CA ARG A 94 -9.06 0.21 0.73
C ARG A 94 -9.96 -0.67 -0.14
N LEU A 95 -11.28 -0.55 -0.01
CA LEU A 95 -12.23 -1.30 -0.84
C LEU A 95 -12.05 -1.00 -2.34
N LYS A 96 -11.49 0.14 -2.74
CA LYS A 96 -11.18 0.44 -4.15
C LYS A 96 -10.11 -0.48 -4.74
N ARG A 97 -9.26 -1.09 -3.90
CA ARG A 97 -8.16 -1.96 -4.33
C ARG A 97 -8.57 -3.42 -4.51
N ASN A 98 -9.68 -3.84 -3.90
CA ASN A 98 -10.06 -5.25 -3.72
C ASN A 98 -8.99 -6.05 -2.96
N GLU A 99 -8.55 -5.56 -1.80
CA GLU A 99 -7.50 -6.22 -1.00
C GLU A 99 -7.89 -7.67 -0.58
N PRO A 100 -6.99 -8.65 -0.71
CA PRO A 100 -7.22 -10.01 -0.19
C PRO A 100 -7.34 -10.01 1.34
N SER A 101 -8.06 -10.98 1.89
CA SER A 101 -8.12 -11.16 3.35
C SER A 101 -6.76 -11.58 3.91
N PRO A 102 -6.40 -11.19 5.16
CA PRO A 102 -5.08 -11.51 5.72
C PRO A 102 -4.78 -13.01 5.77
N SER A 103 -5.77 -13.79 6.18
CA SER A 103 -5.64 -15.25 6.25
C SER A 103 -5.43 -15.90 4.87
N PHE A 104 -6.08 -15.38 3.82
CA PHE A 104 -5.84 -15.81 2.45
C PHE A 104 -4.46 -15.35 1.96
N ALA A 105 -4.04 -14.13 2.26
CA ALA A 105 -2.73 -13.60 1.88
C ALA A 105 -1.58 -14.44 2.46
N LEU A 106 -1.72 -14.93 3.69
CA LEU A 106 -0.79 -15.88 4.29
C LEU A 106 -0.75 -17.20 3.50
N ALA A 107 -1.92 -17.79 3.21
CA ALA A 107 -2.00 -19.02 2.42
C ALA A 107 -1.39 -18.84 1.01
N PHE A 108 -1.62 -17.69 0.38
CA PHE A 108 -1.06 -17.35 -0.93
C PHE A 108 0.46 -17.23 -0.85
N THR A 109 1.01 -16.59 0.18
CA THR A 109 2.45 -16.46 0.39
C THR A 109 3.12 -17.82 0.54
N LEU A 110 2.49 -18.75 1.28
CA LEU A 110 2.98 -20.12 1.42
C LEU A 110 2.98 -20.88 0.09
N TRP A 111 1.91 -20.73 -0.72
CA TRP A 111 1.87 -21.33 -2.05
C TRP A 111 2.92 -20.73 -2.98
N ARG A 112 3.04 -19.39 -3.04
CA ARG A 112 4.03 -18.69 -3.86
C ARG A 112 5.45 -19.15 -3.54
N SER A 113 5.79 -19.27 -2.25
CA SER A 113 7.11 -19.75 -1.83
C SER A 113 7.36 -21.19 -2.27
N ALA A 114 6.36 -22.07 -2.20
CA ALA A 114 6.48 -23.45 -2.67
C ALA A 114 6.57 -23.54 -4.21
N GLU A 115 5.90 -22.65 -4.95
CA GLU A 115 6.03 -22.54 -6.40
C GLU A 115 7.45 -22.12 -6.79
N GLN A 116 8.02 -21.11 -6.12
CA GLN A 116 9.39 -20.65 -6.34
C GLN A 116 10.40 -21.75 -6.02
N ASP A 117 10.29 -22.42 -4.86
CA ASP A 117 11.18 -23.52 -4.50
C ASP A 117 11.13 -24.68 -5.51
N HIS A 118 9.93 -25.00 -6.00
CA HIS A 118 9.76 -26.00 -7.05
C HIS A 118 10.44 -25.58 -8.37
N GLU A 119 10.21 -24.36 -8.84
CA GLU A 119 10.86 -23.83 -10.05
C GLU A 119 12.39 -23.83 -9.91
N ASP A 120 12.90 -23.39 -8.77
CA ASP A 120 14.34 -23.32 -8.49
C ASP A 120 14.97 -24.71 -8.46
N LYS A 121 14.31 -25.71 -7.86
CA LYS A 121 14.81 -27.09 -7.84
C LYS A 121 14.75 -27.75 -9.20
N CYS A 122 13.69 -27.54 -9.97
CA CYS A 122 13.59 -28.05 -11.34
C CYS A 122 14.71 -27.51 -12.25
N ARG A 123 15.21 -26.31 -11.98
CA ARG A 123 16.26 -25.67 -12.79
C ARG A 123 17.67 -26.00 -12.32
N ASN A 124 17.88 -26.08 -11.01
CA ASN A 124 19.21 -26.05 -10.42
C ASN A 124 19.59 -27.34 -9.67
N CYS A 125 18.68 -28.30 -9.52
CA CYS A 125 18.91 -29.52 -8.78
C CYS A 125 18.91 -30.75 -9.70
N ASP A 126 19.90 -31.63 -9.54
CA ASP A 126 19.95 -32.93 -10.25
C ASP A 126 19.27 -34.06 -9.46
N SER A 127 18.82 -33.81 -8.23
CA SER A 127 18.21 -34.80 -7.34
C SER A 127 16.72 -34.97 -7.65
N GLU A 128 16.36 -36.08 -8.28
CA GLU A 128 14.94 -36.43 -8.53
C GLU A 128 14.10 -36.46 -7.23
N SER A 129 14.72 -36.83 -6.10
CA SER A 129 14.05 -36.85 -4.79
C SER A 129 13.67 -35.44 -4.33
N ASP A 130 14.56 -34.46 -4.49
CA ASP A 130 14.32 -33.10 -4.03
C ASP A 130 13.29 -32.38 -4.92
N ILE A 131 13.35 -32.62 -6.23
CA ILE A 131 12.33 -32.15 -7.19
C ILE A 131 10.96 -32.75 -6.85
N SER A 132 10.91 -34.07 -6.61
CA SER A 132 9.65 -34.76 -6.25
C SER A 132 9.05 -34.19 -4.97
N GLN A 133 9.89 -33.95 -3.94
CA GLN A 133 9.44 -33.38 -2.67
C GLN A 133 8.89 -31.96 -2.82
N ALA A 134 9.53 -31.10 -3.62
CA ALA A 134 9.03 -29.75 -3.87
C ALA A 134 7.75 -29.74 -4.71
N SER A 135 7.63 -30.67 -5.68
CA SER A 135 6.39 -30.83 -6.44
C SER A 135 5.22 -31.26 -5.55
N GLU A 136 5.47 -32.15 -4.58
CA GLU A 136 4.46 -32.54 -3.59
C GLU A 136 4.08 -31.38 -2.67
N ASP A 137 5.04 -30.65 -2.12
CA ASP A 137 4.75 -29.49 -1.26
C ASP A 137 3.96 -28.42 -2.01
N ARG A 138 4.38 -28.06 -3.22
CA ARG A 138 3.64 -27.16 -4.13
C ARG A 138 2.19 -27.62 -4.31
N ALA A 139 1.97 -28.90 -4.58
CA ALA A 139 0.62 -29.46 -4.75
C ALA A 139 -0.22 -29.44 -3.46
N ILE A 140 0.41 -29.60 -2.29
CA ILE A 140 -0.26 -29.45 -0.98
C ILE A 140 -0.69 -27.99 -0.78
N LYS A 141 0.22 -27.03 -0.95
CA LYS A 141 -0.07 -25.60 -0.76
C LYS A 141 -1.10 -25.08 -1.76
N TYR A 142 -1.03 -25.51 -3.02
CA TYR A 142 -2.05 -25.21 -4.02
C TYR A 142 -3.44 -25.69 -3.57
N ARG A 143 -3.57 -26.95 -3.13
CA ARG A 143 -4.85 -27.48 -2.65
C ARG A 143 -5.38 -26.69 -1.45
N GLN A 144 -4.52 -26.37 -0.48
CA GLN A 144 -4.88 -25.56 0.68
C GLN A 144 -5.41 -24.18 0.27
N LEU A 145 -4.68 -23.47 -0.60
CA LEU A 145 -5.07 -22.16 -1.12
C LEU A 145 -6.42 -22.24 -1.86
N MET A 146 -6.58 -23.22 -2.75
CA MET A 146 -7.79 -23.35 -3.57
C MET A 146 -9.03 -23.75 -2.75
N GLN A 147 -8.86 -24.46 -1.65
CA GLN A 147 -9.93 -24.80 -0.71
C GLN A 147 -10.26 -23.68 0.28
N TRP A 148 -9.38 -22.69 0.45
CA TRP A 148 -9.59 -21.57 1.37
C TRP A 148 -10.85 -20.77 1.01
N PRO A 149 -11.84 -20.56 1.89
CA PRO A 149 -13.03 -19.78 1.53
C PRO A 149 -12.66 -18.35 1.09
N CYS A 150 -13.28 -17.85 0.02
CA CYS A 150 -13.09 -16.45 -0.38
C CYS A 150 -13.95 -15.56 0.52
N ALA A 151 -13.32 -14.66 1.28
CA ALA A 151 -13.99 -13.63 2.06
C ALA A 151 -14.11 -12.33 1.27
N THR A 152 -13.10 -12.00 0.45
CA THR A 152 -13.02 -10.75 -0.32
C THR A 152 -13.02 -11.00 -1.84
N ALA A 153 -13.21 -9.93 -2.61
CA ALA A 153 -13.00 -9.98 -4.06
C ALA A 153 -11.54 -10.26 -4.42
N GLY A 154 -10.59 -9.76 -3.63
CA GLY A 154 -9.15 -10.03 -3.78
C GLY A 154 -8.80 -11.51 -3.70
N ASP A 155 -9.38 -12.23 -2.74
CA ASP A 155 -9.20 -13.68 -2.61
C ASP A 155 -9.63 -14.43 -3.88
N PHE A 156 -10.76 -14.00 -4.46
CA PHE A 156 -11.27 -14.59 -5.69
C PHE A 156 -10.37 -14.30 -6.89
N ILE A 157 -9.94 -13.04 -7.05
CA ILE A 157 -9.02 -12.59 -8.10
C ILE A 157 -7.72 -13.41 -8.04
N ALA A 158 -7.10 -13.52 -6.87
CA ALA A 158 -5.86 -14.26 -6.69
C ALA A 158 -6.03 -15.75 -7.02
N LYS A 159 -7.16 -16.39 -6.65
CA LYS A 159 -7.44 -17.77 -7.05
C LYS A 159 -7.59 -17.95 -8.55
N GLN A 160 -8.24 -17.02 -9.24
CA GLN A 160 -8.37 -17.11 -10.69
C GLN A 160 -7.00 -16.95 -11.37
N TYR A 161 -6.16 -16.04 -10.87
CA TYR A 161 -4.77 -15.92 -11.30
C TYR A 161 -4.00 -17.24 -11.13
N VAL A 162 -4.02 -17.85 -9.94
CA VAL A 162 -3.30 -19.11 -9.66
C VAL A 162 -3.80 -20.26 -10.56
N ARG A 163 -5.11 -20.34 -10.80
CA ARG A 163 -5.68 -21.32 -11.74
C ARG A 163 -5.20 -21.09 -13.17
N LEU A 164 -5.22 -19.85 -13.63
CA LEU A 164 -4.84 -19.49 -14.99
C LEU A 164 -3.34 -19.71 -15.21
N LEU A 165 -2.50 -19.31 -14.26
CA LEU A 165 -1.06 -19.59 -14.25
C LEU A 165 -0.78 -21.11 -14.26
N GLY A 166 -1.46 -21.89 -13.42
CA GLY A 166 -1.29 -23.35 -13.42
C GLY A 166 -1.74 -24.04 -14.72
N ALA A 167 -2.69 -23.45 -15.44
CA ALA A 167 -3.19 -24.00 -16.70
C ALA A 167 -2.34 -23.63 -17.93
N ARG A 168 -1.56 -22.55 -17.85
CA ARG A 168 -0.84 -21.97 -19.00
C ARG A 168 0.67 -21.88 -18.81
N GLY A 169 1.13 -21.93 -17.57
CA GLY A 169 2.50 -21.60 -17.23
C GLY A 169 2.76 -20.10 -17.25
N GLY A 170 3.98 -19.75 -16.83
CA GLY A 170 4.48 -18.39 -16.88
C GLY A 170 5.22 -18.08 -18.18
N CYS A 171 5.48 -16.80 -18.42
CA CYS A 171 6.34 -16.30 -19.50
C CYS A 171 7.84 -16.49 -19.15
N ASN A 172 8.26 -17.73 -18.92
CA ASN A 172 9.62 -18.10 -18.52
C ASN A 172 10.29 -19.14 -19.45
N SER A 173 10.01 -19.07 -20.75
CA SER A 173 10.59 -19.98 -21.74
C SER A 173 12.13 -19.87 -21.81
N PRO A 174 12.86 -20.90 -22.27
CA PRO A 174 14.31 -20.84 -22.40
C PRO A 174 14.83 -19.69 -23.27
N GLU A 175 14.04 -19.24 -24.24
CA GLU A 175 14.35 -18.05 -25.05
C GLU A 175 14.22 -16.77 -24.24
N GLN A 176 13.13 -16.60 -23.51
CA GLN A 176 12.89 -15.42 -22.67
C GLN A 176 13.93 -15.32 -21.55
N CYS A 177 14.35 -16.45 -20.98
CA CYS A 177 15.44 -16.49 -20.01
C CYS A 177 16.78 -16.05 -20.62
N ARG A 178 17.11 -16.51 -21.84
CA ARG A 178 18.34 -16.10 -22.54
C ARG A 178 18.37 -14.61 -22.89
N ASN A 179 17.20 -14.03 -23.17
CA ASN A 179 17.05 -12.62 -23.46
C ASN A 179 16.89 -11.76 -22.19
N TYR A 180 17.01 -12.34 -20.99
CA TYR A 180 16.79 -11.65 -19.72
C TYR A 180 15.43 -10.97 -19.60
N THR A 181 14.40 -11.48 -20.29
CA THR A 181 13.04 -10.92 -20.24
C THR A 181 12.03 -11.87 -19.61
N ALA A 182 12.45 -13.01 -19.09
CA ALA A 182 11.57 -13.99 -18.46
C ALA A 182 10.80 -13.41 -17.27
N ASN A 183 9.50 -13.66 -17.23
CA ASN A 183 8.63 -13.38 -16.10
C ASN A 183 7.83 -14.64 -15.76
N PRO A 184 8.18 -15.40 -14.71
CA PRO A 184 7.46 -16.61 -14.34
C PRO A 184 6.05 -16.33 -13.81
N TRP A 185 5.69 -15.07 -13.57
CA TRP A 185 4.40 -14.65 -13.02
C TRP A 185 3.45 -14.07 -14.07
N ASP A 186 3.95 -13.57 -15.20
CA ASP A 186 3.09 -13.22 -16.33
C ASP A 186 2.60 -14.50 -17.00
N ILE A 187 1.33 -14.53 -17.38
CA ILE A 187 0.72 -15.73 -17.97
C ILE A 187 1.00 -15.77 -19.46
N ASP A 188 1.41 -16.96 -19.94
CA ASP A 188 1.55 -17.20 -21.37
C ASP A 188 0.17 -17.35 -22.06
N ILE A 189 -0.25 -16.28 -22.72
CA ILE A 189 -1.54 -16.22 -23.41
C ILE A 189 -1.44 -16.54 -24.91
N GLU A 190 -0.34 -17.11 -25.40
CA GLU A 190 -0.24 -17.48 -26.82
C GLU A 190 -1.37 -18.42 -27.25
N ILE A 191 -2.06 -18.07 -28.35
CA ILE A 191 -3.19 -18.86 -28.88
C ILE A 191 -2.63 -20.18 -29.39
N SER A 192 -2.80 -21.25 -28.61
CA SER A 192 -2.48 -22.60 -29.08
C SER A 192 -3.48 -22.98 -30.18
N GLU A 193 -2.97 -23.37 -31.35
CA GLU A 193 -3.78 -23.77 -32.52
C GLU A 193 -4.73 -24.96 -32.23
N GLY A 194 -4.57 -25.64 -31.09
CA GLY A 194 -5.39 -26.78 -30.67
C GLY A 194 -6.46 -26.48 -29.60
N GLU A 195 -6.54 -25.27 -29.06
CA GLU A 195 -7.57 -24.92 -28.08
C GLU A 195 -8.91 -24.55 -28.74
N GLY A 196 -10.02 -24.98 -28.13
CA GLY A 196 -11.35 -24.58 -28.58
C GLY A 196 -11.53 -23.07 -28.44
N ALA A 197 -12.16 -22.43 -29.43
CA ALA A 197 -12.32 -20.96 -29.47
C ALA A 197 -12.96 -20.38 -28.19
N PHE A 198 -13.86 -21.13 -27.52
CA PHE A 198 -14.47 -20.71 -26.26
C PHE A 198 -13.47 -20.69 -25.10
N ASP A 199 -12.65 -21.72 -24.93
CA ASP A 199 -11.64 -21.79 -23.86
C ASP A 199 -10.59 -20.69 -24.03
N THR A 200 -10.23 -20.36 -25.28
CA THR A 200 -9.33 -19.26 -25.60
C THR A 200 -9.94 -17.90 -25.21
N ILE A 201 -11.23 -17.66 -25.51
CA ILE A 201 -11.92 -16.41 -25.14
C ILE A 201 -11.99 -16.26 -23.62
N ASP A 202 -12.37 -17.31 -22.90
CA ASP A 202 -12.53 -17.27 -21.45
C ASP A 202 -11.21 -16.96 -20.75
N LYS A 203 -10.11 -17.63 -21.16
CA LYS A 203 -8.76 -17.39 -20.60
C LYS A 203 -8.24 -16.00 -20.92
N ASN A 204 -8.41 -15.55 -22.16
CA ASN A 204 -7.95 -14.21 -22.56
C ASN A 204 -8.72 -13.12 -21.82
N THR A 205 -10.05 -13.26 -21.72
CA THR A 205 -10.89 -12.30 -20.99
C THR A 205 -10.50 -12.27 -19.52
N LEU A 206 -10.31 -13.43 -18.89
CA LEU A 206 -9.85 -13.50 -17.50
C LEU A 206 -8.49 -12.82 -17.33
N TYR A 207 -7.54 -13.05 -18.25
CA TYR A 207 -6.24 -12.38 -18.23
C TYR A 207 -6.40 -10.86 -18.30
N TYR A 208 -7.24 -10.36 -19.23
CA TYR A 208 -7.52 -8.93 -19.34
C TYR A 208 -8.16 -8.36 -18.06
N ASP A 209 -9.09 -9.09 -17.44
CA ASP A 209 -9.71 -8.66 -16.18
C ASP A 209 -8.68 -8.60 -15.03
N LEU A 210 -7.77 -9.58 -14.95
CA LEU A 210 -6.65 -9.55 -14.01
C LEU A 210 -5.76 -8.34 -14.28
N ASP A 211 -5.43 -8.08 -15.53
CA ASP A 211 -4.58 -6.97 -15.95
C ASP A 211 -5.22 -5.58 -15.76
N ASN A 212 -6.53 -5.50 -15.45
CA ASN A 212 -7.27 -4.26 -15.24
C ASN A 212 -7.63 -3.99 -13.77
N CYS A 213 -7.17 -4.83 -12.84
CA CYS A 213 -7.35 -4.60 -11.41
C CYS A 213 -6.01 -4.53 -10.67
N ASP A 214 -5.94 -3.80 -9.57
CA ASP A 214 -4.68 -3.59 -8.85
C ASP A 214 -4.01 -4.91 -8.44
N VAL A 215 -4.72 -5.76 -7.70
CA VAL A 215 -4.20 -7.05 -7.24
C VAL A 215 -3.75 -7.91 -8.43
N GLY A 216 -4.52 -7.96 -9.51
CA GLY A 216 -4.15 -8.74 -10.70
C GLY A 216 -2.91 -8.19 -11.41
N MET A 217 -2.75 -6.87 -11.51
CA MET A 217 -1.52 -6.27 -12.05
C MET A 217 -0.28 -6.60 -11.19
N ASN A 218 -0.39 -6.54 -9.85
CA ASN A 218 0.71 -6.93 -8.96
C ASN A 218 1.08 -8.41 -9.14
N LEU A 219 0.07 -9.29 -9.26
CA LEU A 219 0.25 -10.71 -9.48
C LEU A 219 0.95 -11.00 -10.81
N LEU A 220 0.50 -10.39 -11.90
CA LEU A 220 1.08 -10.55 -13.23
C LEU A 220 2.48 -9.92 -13.36
N ALA A 221 2.79 -8.89 -12.57
CA ALA A 221 4.09 -8.22 -12.61
C ALA A 221 5.18 -9.03 -11.90
N TYR A 222 4.90 -9.49 -10.67
CA TYR A 222 5.92 -10.13 -9.81
C TYR A 222 5.36 -11.17 -8.82
N GLY A 223 4.13 -11.63 -9.06
CA GLY A 223 3.51 -12.72 -8.31
C GLY A 223 3.18 -12.37 -6.87
N LYS A 224 2.98 -11.09 -6.54
CA LYS A 224 2.60 -10.62 -5.20
C LYS A 224 1.18 -10.07 -5.20
N LEU A 225 0.54 -10.09 -4.03
CA LEU A 225 -0.79 -9.50 -3.85
C LEU A 225 -0.74 -7.97 -3.71
N ASP A 226 0.45 -7.46 -3.38
CA ASP A 226 0.72 -6.09 -3.02
C ASP A 226 1.86 -5.47 -3.78
N PHE A 227 1.85 -4.13 -3.79
CA PHE A 227 2.86 -3.35 -4.47
C PHE A 227 4.18 -3.46 -3.73
N ASP A 228 5.21 -3.83 -4.48
CA ASP A 228 6.55 -4.03 -3.97
C ASP A 228 7.50 -3.18 -4.82
N ALA A 229 8.09 -2.16 -4.21
CA ALA A 229 8.92 -1.19 -4.91
C ALA A 229 10.22 -1.81 -5.44
N GLU A 230 10.79 -2.76 -4.69
CA GLU A 230 12.01 -3.48 -5.08
C GLU A 230 11.72 -4.34 -6.31
N LEU A 231 10.67 -5.16 -6.25
CA LEU A 231 10.27 -6.01 -7.37
C LEU A 231 9.78 -5.20 -8.58
N TRP A 232 9.20 -4.02 -8.36
CA TRP A 232 8.87 -3.08 -9.44
C TRP A 232 10.13 -2.58 -10.15
N MET A 233 11.17 -2.18 -9.39
CA MET A 233 12.46 -1.75 -9.95
C MET A 233 13.16 -2.89 -10.70
N GLU A 234 13.17 -4.10 -10.14
CA GLU A 234 13.70 -5.29 -10.82
C GLU A 234 12.96 -5.58 -12.13
N ALA A 235 11.63 -5.47 -12.12
CA ALA A 235 10.82 -5.66 -13.32
C ALA A 235 11.08 -4.56 -14.37
N ALA A 236 11.26 -3.30 -13.94
CA ALA A 236 11.59 -2.19 -14.83
C ALA A 236 12.96 -2.40 -15.49
N ASP A 237 13.98 -2.77 -14.71
CA ASP A 237 15.33 -3.06 -15.20
C ASP A 237 15.33 -4.25 -16.18
N ARG A 238 14.67 -5.35 -15.82
CA ARG A 238 14.47 -6.53 -16.67
C ARG A 238 13.84 -6.19 -18.02
N LEU A 239 12.88 -5.27 -18.02
CA LEU A 239 12.19 -4.83 -19.24
C LEU A 239 12.96 -3.72 -19.97
N GLY A 240 14.16 -3.34 -19.53
CA GLY A 240 14.96 -2.27 -20.13
C GLY A 240 14.30 -0.88 -20.02
N GLN A 241 13.42 -0.69 -19.04
CA GLN A 241 12.74 0.57 -18.82
C GLN A 241 13.70 1.56 -18.15
N LYS A 242 13.98 2.67 -18.82
CA LYS A 242 14.83 3.74 -18.27
C LYS A 242 14.02 4.53 -17.24
N VAL A 243 14.29 4.29 -15.97
CA VAL A 243 13.70 5.00 -14.82
C VAL A 243 14.78 5.82 -14.14
N ALA A 244 14.51 7.11 -13.90
CA ALA A 244 15.38 7.97 -13.13
C ALA A 244 14.58 8.83 -12.16
N LEU A 245 15.17 9.09 -10.99
CA LEU A 245 14.61 9.99 -9.98
C LEU A 245 15.38 11.30 -10.04
N GLN A 246 14.70 12.38 -10.42
CA GLN A 246 15.34 13.69 -10.59
C GLN A 246 14.84 14.68 -9.55
N GLN A 247 15.78 15.39 -8.91
CA GLN A 247 15.42 16.54 -8.10
C GLN A 247 15.16 17.75 -9.00
N GLN A 248 13.97 18.32 -8.87
CA GLN A 248 13.55 19.54 -9.53
C GLN A 248 14.24 20.77 -8.91
N LYS A 249 14.15 21.91 -9.59
CA LYS A 249 14.80 23.17 -9.14
C LYS A 249 14.26 23.71 -7.82
N ASP A 250 13.01 23.35 -7.48
CA ASP A 250 12.33 23.69 -6.23
C ASP A 250 12.60 22.68 -5.12
N GLY A 251 13.52 21.72 -5.33
CA GLY A 251 13.86 20.69 -4.35
C GLY A 251 12.92 19.49 -4.36
N ARG A 252 11.80 19.52 -5.10
CA ARG A 252 10.88 18.39 -5.22
C ARG A 252 11.51 17.25 -6.01
N TRP A 253 11.03 16.03 -5.76
CA TRP A 253 11.46 14.85 -6.49
C TRP A 253 10.41 14.46 -7.51
N ASP A 254 10.83 14.18 -8.74
CA ASP A 254 9.95 13.73 -9.81
C ASP A 254 10.58 12.54 -10.55
N PHE A 255 9.71 11.71 -11.13
CA PHE A 255 10.14 10.59 -11.95
C PHE A 255 10.33 11.03 -13.39
N TRP A 256 11.47 10.66 -13.95
CA TRP A 256 11.68 10.71 -15.39
C TRP A 256 11.60 9.30 -15.96
N PHE A 257 10.61 9.08 -16.82
CA PHE A 257 10.50 7.89 -17.65
C PHE A 257 10.86 8.25 -19.08
N SER A 258 11.78 7.51 -19.69
CA SER A 258 11.93 7.59 -21.14
C SER A 258 10.74 6.89 -21.79
N LEU A 259 9.83 7.66 -22.40
CA LEU A 259 8.82 7.13 -23.32
C LEU A 259 9.40 6.88 -24.72
N GLU A 260 10.67 7.20 -24.94
CA GLU A 260 11.38 6.83 -26.17
C GLU A 260 11.56 5.31 -26.17
N TYR A 261 10.65 4.65 -26.86
CA TYR A 261 10.84 3.31 -27.38
C TYR A 261 11.97 3.44 -28.40
N ASP A 262 13.10 2.76 -28.18
CA ASP A 262 14.08 2.59 -29.27
C ASP A 262 13.34 1.82 -30.37
N ASP A 263 12.79 2.54 -31.35
CA ASP A 263 11.99 2.07 -32.49
C ASP A 263 12.78 1.12 -33.44
N GLU A 264 13.98 0.71 -33.04
CA GLU A 264 14.92 -0.05 -33.87
C GLU A 264 14.81 -1.58 -33.70
N ASP A 265 14.15 -2.08 -32.64
CA ASP A 265 13.90 -3.52 -32.45
C ASP A 265 12.40 -3.79 -32.27
N GLU A 266 11.84 -4.76 -33.02
CA GLU A 266 10.49 -5.28 -32.83
C GLU A 266 10.33 -5.82 -31.39
N VAL A 267 9.97 -4.94 -30.45
CA VAL A 267 9.69 -5.33 -29.07
C VAL A 267 8.44 -6.21 -29.07
N SER A 268 8.58 -7.45 -28.59
CA SER A 268 7.49 -8.40 -28.48
C SER A 268 6.24 -7.75 -27.85
N PRO A 269 5.02 -7.99 -28.39
CA PRO A 269 3.77 -7.47 -27.82
C PRO A 269 3.60 -7.75 -26.31
N ARG A 270 4.18 -8.86 -25.84
CA ARG A 270 4.22 -9.23 -24.42
C ARG A 270 5.00 -8.22 -23.57
N ILE A 271 6.19 -7.81 -24.01
CA ILE A 271 7.06 -6.87 -23.28
C ILE A 271 6.38 -5.50 -23.16
N ASN A 272 5.76 -5.01 -24.25
CA ASN A 272 5.04 -3.74 -24.22
C ASN A 272 3.89 -3.76 -23.21
N ARG A 273 3.12 -4.86 -23.19
CA ARG A 273 2.05 -5.07 -22.22
C ARG A 273 2.56 -5.09 -20.77
N GLU A 274 3.68 -5.76 -20.49
CA GLU A 274 4.28 -5.75 -19.16
C GLU A 274 4.75 -4.34 -18.75
N ARG A 275 5.36 -3.57 -19.65
CA ARG A 275 5.76 -2.17 -19.39
C ARG A 275 4.55 -1.28 -19.11
N ASP A 276 3.50 -1.39 -19.91
CA ASP A 276 2.25 -0.64 -19.72
C ASP A 276 1.58 -0.99 -18.38
N ARG A 277 1.67 -2.25 -17.94
CA ARG A 277 1.24 -2.67 -16.60
C ARG A 277 2.06 -1.99 -15.50
N LEU A 278 3.39 -1.95 -15.62
CA LEU A 278 4.23 -1.28 -14.61
C LEU A 278 3.92 0.21 -14.49
N HIS A 279 3.65 0.89 -15.62
CA HIS A 279 3.18 2.28 -15.60
C HIS A 279 1.83 2.44 -14.91
N ARG A 280 0.86 1.56 -15.20
CA ARG A 280 -0.46 1.59 -14.56
C ARG A 280 -0.39 1.27 -13.06
N LEU A 281 0.53 0.40 -12.63
CA LEU A 281 0.77 0.12 -11.22
C LEU A 281 1.24 1.36 -10.46
N LEU A 282 2.15 2.17 -11.04
CA LEU A 282 2.58 3.44 -10.46
C LEU A 282 1.48 4.51 -10.51
N ALA A 283 0.74 4.59 -11.62
CA ALA A 283 -0.34 5.54 -11.81
C ALA A 283 -1.61 5.22 -11.00
N TRP A 284 -1.62 4.11 -10.26
CA TRP A 284 -2.72 3.76 -9.37
C TRP A 284 -2.96 4.90 -8.36
N PRO A 285 -4.23 5.25 -8.05
CA PRO A 285 -4.53 6.41 -7.22
C PRO A 285 -3.78 6.43 -5.89
N GLY A 286 -2.99 7.47 -5.67
CA GLY A 286 -2.22 7.70 -4.44
C GLY A 286 -0.75 8.02 -4.71
N ALA A 287 -0.21 9.04 -4.02
CA ALA A 287 1.22 9.39 -4.12
C ALA A 287 2.15 8.37 -3.44
N GLU A 288 1.59 7.36 -2.77
CA GLU A 288 2.33 6.42 -1.91
C GLU A 288 3.29 5.53 -2.71
N ARG A 289 2.88 4.98 -3.86
CA ARG A 289 3.75 4.09 -4.67
C ARG A 289 4.93 4.82 -5.28
N HIS A 290 4.69 6.04 -5.76
CA HIS A 290 5.76 6.93 -6.22
C HIS A 290 6.77 7.20 -5.10
N LYS A 291 6.30 7.46 -3.88
CA LYS A 291 7.19 7.62 -2.73
C LYS A 291 7.98 6.34 -2.44
N LEU A 292 7.33 5.18 -2.39
CA LEU A 292 7.98 3.90 -2.12
C LEU A 292 9.08 3.59 -3.15
N VAL A 293 8.81 3.78 -4.43
CA VAL A 293 9.83 3.59 -5.49
C VAL A 293 10.95 4.62 -5.37
N ALA A 294 10.63 5.88 -5.06
CA ALA A 294 11.66 6.90 -4.88
C ALA A 294 12.58 6.59 -3.69
N ASP A 295 12.01 6.12 -2.58
CA ASP A 295 12.75 5.71 -1.39
C ASP A 295 13.64 4.49 -1.71
N GLU A 296 13.11 3.52 -2.45
CA GLU A 296 13.86 2.34 -2.90
C GLU A 296 15.02 2.71 -3.83
N MET A 297 14.79 3.60 -4.79
CA MET A 297 15.85 4.09 -5.70
C MET A 297 16.98 4.78 -4.93
N ARG A 298 16.66 5.58 -3.91
CA ARG A 298 17.68 6.23 -3.08
C ARG A 298 18.48 5.23 -2.24
N ARG A 299 17.85 4.12 -1.85
CA ARG A 299 18.46 3.08 -1.01
C ARG A 299 19.38 2.15 -1.80
N GLU A 300 18.85 1.51 -2.85
CA GLU A 300 19.51 0.40 -3.56
C GLU A 300 19.97 0.76 -4.97
N TRP A 301 19.47 1.87 -5.56
CA TRP A 301 19.78 2.28 -6.93
C TRP A 301 20.27 3.73 -7.04
N PRO A 302 21.25 4.17 -6.22
CA PRO A 302 21.67 5.58 -6.16
C PRO A 302 22.20 6.11 -7.49
N GLN A 303 22.66 5.24 -8.40
CA GLN A 303 23.08 5.59 -9.75
C GLN A 303 21.95 6.16 -10.63
N LEU A 304 20.68 5.89 -10.27
CA LEU A 304 19.50 6.38 -10.97
C LEU A 304 18.95 7.69 -10.36
N VAL A 305 19.63 8.22 -9.33
CA VAL A 305 19.21 9.43 -8.62
C VAL A 305 20.04 10.63 -9.09
N HIS A 306 19.37 11.60 -9.71
CA HIS A 306 19.99 12.82 -10.21
C HIS A 306 19.63 14.00 -9.31
N VAL A 307 20.58 14.38 -8.45
CA VAL A 307 20.48 15.58 -7.63
C VAL A 307 20.79 16.78 -8.50
N ASN A 308 19.91 17.79 -8.49
CA ASN A 308 20.18 19.04 -9.18
C ASN A 308 21.19 19.85 -8.35
N PRO A 309 22.40 20.16 -8.85
CA PRO A 309 23.42 20.87 -8.08
C PRO A 309 23.03 22.31 -7.73
N ILE A 310 21.93 22.83 -8.27
CA ILE A 310 21.38 24.16 -7.94
C ILE A 310 20.43 24.10 -6.72
N GLY A 311 20.15 22.89 -6.19
CA GLY A 311 19.33 22.64 -5.01
C GLY A 311 20.00 22.96 -3.67
N GLU A 312 20.97 23.89 -3.62
CA GLU A 312 21.28 24.57 -2.36
C GLU A 312 20.07 25.43 -1.99
N ALA A 313 19.19 24.84 -1.18
CA ALA A 313 18.03 25.39 -0.50
C ALA A 313 17.78 26.89 -0.70
N LYS A 314 17.00 27.23 -1.73
CA LYS A 314 16.09 28.37 -1.60
C LYS A 314 14.88 27.87 -0.83
N LEU A 315 15.00 27.80 0.50
CA LEU A 315 13.83 27.87 1.37
C LEU A 315 13.13 29.18 1.02
N THR A 316 12.08 29.09 0.20
CA THR A 316 11.14 30.19 0.05
C THR A 316 10.40 30.31 1.36
N LEU A 317 10.21 31.54 1.84
CA LEU A 317 9.53 31.89 3.09
C LEU A 317 8.16 31.20 3.29
N ASP A 318 7.56 30.68 2.21
CA ASP A 318 6.29 29.96 2.20
C ASP A 318 6.37 28.52 2.75
N GLU A 319 7.58 27.97 2.99
CA GLU A 319 7.78 26.59 3.50
C GLU A 319 8.19 26.54 4.98
N ILE A 320 8.23 27.68 5.69
CA ILE A 320 8.34 27.68 7.14
C ILE A 320 6.95 27.39 7.70
N ASP A 321 6.77 26.21 8.28
CA ASP A 321 5.57 25.91 9.07
C ASP A 321 5.59 26.77 10.34
N TYR A 322 4.83 27.87 10.31
CA TYR A 322 4.67 28.79 11.43
C TYR A 322 3.75 28.25 12.54
N SER A 323 3.27 27.00 12.43
CA SER A 323 2.37 26.39 13.42
C SER A 323 3.08 25.66 14.58
N GLU A 324 4.38 25.40 14.46
CA GLU A 324 5.18 24.82 15.54
C GLU A 324 5.97 25.91 16.30
N GLU A 325 6.00 25.83 17.63
CA GLU A 325 6.81 26.73 18.47
C GLU A 325 8.30 26.38 18.29
N TRP A 326 9.01 27.15 17.47
CA TRP A 326 10.46 26.97 17.30
C TRP A 326 11.22 27.47 18.52
N THR A 327 12.24 26.74 18.94
CA THR A 327 13.18 27.23 19.95
C THR A 327 14.12 28.29 19.34
N LEU A 328 14.62 29.22 20.17
CA LEU A 328 15.57 30.27 19.73
C LEU A 328 16.83 29.70 19.07
N GLU A 329 17.30 28.53 19.51
CA GLU A 329 18.46 27.84 18.93
C GLU A 329 18.18 27.31 17.52
N GLN A 330 16.99 26.73 17.29
CA GLN A 330 16.55 26.26 15.97
C GLN A 330 16.38 27.43 15.00
N LEU A 331 15.81 28.55 15.47
CA LEU A 331 15.67 29.76 14.67
C LEU A 331 17.04 30.34 14.30
N HIS A 332 17.98 30.39 15.26
CA HIS A 332 19.35 30.87 14.99
C HIS A 332 20.09 30.00 13.98
N ALA A 333 20.02 28.67 14.12
CA ALA A 333 20.63 27.73 13.18
C ALA A 333 20.04 27.87 11.77
N ALA A 334 18.73 28.10 11.65
CA ALA A 334 18.06 28.31 10.37
C ALA A 334 18.39 29.66 9.72
N LEU A 335 18.68 30.70 10.51
CA LEU A 335 19.04 32.04 10.02
C LEU A 335 20.54 32.21 9.74
N GLU A 336 21.40 31.39 10.33
CA GLU A 336 22.86 31.43 10.16
C GLU A 336 23.33 31.40 8.69
N PRO A 337 22.78 30.56 7.80
CA PRO A 337 23.20 30.53 6.40
C PRO A 337 22.66 31.69 5.54
N LEU A 338 21.73 32.50 6.05
CA LEU A 338 21.11 33.59 5.28
C LEU A 338 21.97 34.85 5.25
N ASP A 339 21.92 35.58 4.13
CA ASP A 339 22.54 36.90 4.02
C ASP A 339 21.77 38.00 4.77
N ALA A 340 22.39 39.16 4.97
CA ALA A 340 21.81 40.26 5.74
C ALA A 340 20.47 40.77 5.16
N GLY A 341 20.28 40.72 3.84
CA GLY A 341 19.05 41.13 3.19
C GLY A 341 17.93 40.10 3.36
N GLN A 342 18.26 38.82 3.35
CA GLN A 342 17.35 37.71 3.61
C GLN A 342 16.91 37.68 5.08
N ARG A 343 17.84 37.85 6.03
CA ARG A 343 17.53 37.96 7.46
C ARG A 343 16.59 39.13 7.76
N GLN A 344 16.75 40.26 7.06
CA GLN A 344 15.86 41.42 7.21
C GLN A 344 14.43 41.11 6.74
N LYS A 345 14.28 40.40 5.62
CA LYS A 345 12.95 39.99 5.12
C LYS A 345 12.25 39.03 6.07
N VAL A 346 12.97 38.08 6.68
CA VAL A 346 12.40 37.18 7.69
C VAL A 346 11.95 37.96 8.94
N ARG A 347 12.77 38.92 9.40
CA ARG A 347 12.40 39.82 10.52
C ARG A 347 11.16 40.66 10.21
N ASP A 348 11.05 41.19 9.00
CA ASP A 348 9.90 41.99 8.57
C ASP A 348 8.63 41.12 8.43
N ALA A 349 8.75 39.87 7.99
CA ALA A 349 7.65 38.90 7.94
C ALA A 349 7.15 38.51 9.35
N LEU A 350 8.05 38.21 10.28
CA LEU A 350 7.70 37.92 11.68
C LEU A 350 7.09 39.13 12.40
N ARG A 351 7.44 40.37 12.01
CA ARG A 351 6.77 41.60 12.46
C ARG A 351 5.31 41.69 12.02
N LEU A 352 5.00 41.18 10.85
CA LEU A 352 3.66 41.23 10.26
C LEU A 352 2.72 40.16 10.83
N THR A 353 3.23 39.01 11.29
CA THR A 353 2.40 37.94 11.86
C THR A 353 2.07 38.13 13.34
N GLY A 354 2.79 39.02 14.05
CA GLY A 354 2.51 39.34 15.46
C GLY A 354 3.15 38.39 16.48
N ASP A 355 3.95 37.43 16.03
CA ASP A 355 4.61 36.40 16.85
C ASP A 355 5.90 36.88 17.55
N LEU A 356 6.19 38.18 17.49
CA LEU A 356 7.43 38.78 17.98
C LEU A 356 7.56 38.86 19.51
N LYS A 357 6.56 38.37 20.27
CA LYS A 357 6.62 38.37 21.74
C LYS A 357 7.74 37.49 22.30
N ILE A 358 8.27 36.54 21.53
CA ILE A 358 9.35 35.65 21.96
C ILE A 358 10.75 36.20 21.60
N ILE A 359 10.86 37.07 20.60
CA ILE A 359 12.17 37.47 20.03
C ILE A 359 12.72 38.76 20.67
N GLU A 360 11.88 39.70 21.12
CA GLU A 360 12.37 40.95 21.72
C GLU A 360 12.98 40.77 23.12
N ALA A 361 12.63 39.71 23.87
CA ALA A 361 13.20 39.49 25.21
C ALA A 361 14.63 38.93 25.18
N GLY A 362 15.01 38.14 24.17
CA GLY A 362 16.33 37.51 24.08
C GLY A 362 17.36 38.26 23.22
N ALA A 363 16.92 38.95 22.16
CA ALA A 363 17.83 39.63 21.24
C ALA A 363 18.35 40.98 21.77
N LEU A 364 17.59 41.67 22.64
CA LEU A 364 18.00 42.95 23.23
C LEU A 364 19.08 42.79 24.33
N GLU A 365 19.17 41.63 24.99
CA GLU A 365 20.26 41.32 25.93
C GLU A 365 21.57 40.91 25.22
N ALA A 366 21.47 40.29 24.04
CA ALA A 366 22.64 39.80 23.30
C ALA A 366 23.42 40.89 22.54
N GLU A 367 22.77 42.01 22.18
CA GLU A 367 23.40 43.10 21.42
C GLU A 367 23.76 44.35 22.26
N GLY A 368 23.53 44.35 23.58
CA GLY A 368 23.99 45.43 24.46
C GLY A 368 23.42 46.82 24.14
N LEU A 369 22.16 46.88 23.68
CA LEU A 369 21.50 48.11 23.20
C LEU A 369 20.32 48.59 24.07
N VAL A 370 20.28 48.17 25.34
CA VAL A 370 19.43 48.79 26.37
C VAL A 370 20.30 49.34 27.50
N GLN A 371 20.14 50.64 27.80
CA GLN A 371 20.54 51.26 29.07
C GLN A 371 19.34 51.39 29.99
#